data_AF-A0A9P6KA72-F1
#
_entry.id   AF-A0A9P6KA72-F1
#
_cell.length_a   1.000
_cell.length_b   1.000
_cell.length_c   1.000
_cell.angle_alpha   90.00
_cell.angle_beta   90.00
_cell.angle_gamma   90.00
#
_symmetry.space_group_name_H-M   'P 1'
#
loop_
_entity.id
_entity.type
_entity.pdbx_description
1 polymer ?
#
loop_
_entity_poly.entity_id
_entity_poly.type
_entity_poly.pdbx_seq_one_letter_code
_entity_poly.pdbx_strand_id
1 'polypeptide(L)'
;MGLIIPSSYPVQGILYMLAHPQLFSNLICPILWTILWAFGSLIFGFAYLLKVQAHALINVNCPAAVAWIVCVIFVLLEVALMSLLFYLIILPIYQDALFDRVLKLRGLRHVLKENEGNDVVKCLRGVNGGLLILFFQVIFAIINGWVLTFGLRFHYDAEIRNISVLQSRQEAWQRRPEYT
;
A
#
# COMPACT_ATOMS: atom_id res chain seq x y z
N MET A 1 14.10 31.68 1.65
CA MET A 1 13.96 30.31 2.20
C MET A 1 12.62 30.28 2.91
N GLY A 2 11.54 29.89 2.20
CA GLY A 2 10.18 29.99 2.74
C GLY A 2 10.00 28.99 3.89
N LEU A 3 9.39 29.43 4.99
CA LEU A 3 8.93 28.56 6.08
C LEU A 3 7.91 27.57 5.50
N ILE A 4 8.37 26.37 5.14
CA ILE A 4 7.49 25.31 4.68
C ILE A 4 6.84 24.72 5.92
N ILE A 5 5.55 25.01 6.10
CA ILE A 5 4.76 24.41 7.17
C ILE A 5 4.66 22.91 6.85
N PRO A 6 4.97 21.99 7.78
CA PRO A 6 4.95 20.55 7.51
C PRO A 6 3.61 20.03 6.94
N SER A 7 2.49 20.65 7.33
CA SER A 7 1.16 20.33 6.79
C SER A 7 0.95 20.69 5.32
N SER A 8 1.85 21.48 4.70
CA SER A 8 1.75 21.89 3.30
C SER A 8 2.36 20.89 2.31
N TYR A 9 3.09 19.87 2.77
CA TYR A 9 3.70 18.87 1.88
C TYR A 9 2.70 18.12 0.98
N PRO A 10 1.53 17.67 1.48
CA PRO A 10 0.52 17.03 0.62
C PRO A 10 0.01 17.96 -0.48
N VAL A 11 -0.22 19.24 -0.15
CA VAL A 11 -0.70 20.25 -1.10
C VAL A 11 0.35 20.52 -2.18
N GLN A 12 1.62 20.65 -1.79
CA GLN A 12 2.73 20.78 -2.74
C GLN A 12 2.85 19.56 -3.66
N GLY A 13 2.62 18.35 -3.14
CA GLY A 13 2.60 17.12 -3.92
C GLY A 13 1.49 17.13 -4.98
N ILE A 14 0.25 17.49 -4.58
CA ILE A 14 -0.89 17.59 -5.50
C ILE A 14 -0.63 18.64 -6.59
N LEU A 15 -0.18 19.84 -6.21
CA LEU A 15 0.13 20.91 -7.17
C LEU A 15 1.25 20.49 -8.12
N TYR A 16 2.29 19.82 -7.62
CA TYR A 16 3.38 19.31 -8.45
C TYR A 16 2.92 18.24 -9.44
N MET A 17 2.01 17.36 -9.01
CA MET A 17 1.43 16.32 -9.85
C MET A 17 0.54 16.92 -10.95
N LEU A 18 -0.27 17.93 -10.62
CA LEU A 18 -1.07 18.68 -11.59
C LEU A 18 -0.21 19.41 -12.64
N ALA A 19 0.95 19.91 -12.25
CA ALA A 19 1.88 20.58 -13.17
C ALA A 19 2.57 19.62 -14.16
N HIS A 20 2.59 18.31 -13.89
CA HIS A 20 3.30 17.32 -14.71
C HIS A 20 2.36 16.19 -15.18
N PRO A 21 1.72 16.32 -16.36
CA PRO A 21 0.75 15.33 -16.86
C PRO A 21 1.35 13.94 -17.11
N GLN A 22 2.68 13.84 -17.24
CA GLN A 22 3.40 12.57 -17.41
C GLN A 22 3.30 11.64 -16.18
N LEU A 23 3.03 12.16 -14.97
CA LEU A 23 2.82 11.33 -13.78
C LEU A 23 1.46 10.64 -13.81
N PHE A 24 0.42 11.31 -14.31
CA PHE A 24 -0.93 10.77 -14.38
C PHE A 24 -1.00 9.49 -15.22
N SER A 25 -0.27 9.43 -16.33
CA SER A 25 -0.22 8.23 -17.17
C SER A 25 0.29 6.99 -16.42
N ASN A 26 1.11 7.18 -15.38
CA ASN A 26 1.65 6.08 -14.58
C ASN A 26 0.75 5.70 -13.41
N LEU A 27 -0.16 6.61 -13.01
CA LEU A 27 -1.16 6.37 -11.98
C LEU A 27 -2.40 5.66 -12.55
N ILE A 28 -2.69 5.83 -13.84
CA ILE A 28 -3.84 5.17 -14.48
C ILE A 28 -3.67 3.64 -14.48
N CYS A 29 -2.47 3.15 -14.79
CA CYS A 29 -2.18 1.70 -14.82
C CYS A 29 -2.51 0.98 -13.49
N PRO A 30 -2.02 1.42 -12.30
CA PRO A 30 -2.35 0.78 -11.04
C PRO A 30 -3.84 0.90 -10.69
N ILE A 31 -4.50 2.01 -11.03
CA ILE A 31 -5.93 2.19 -10.81
C ILE A 31 -6.74 1.18 -11.64
N LEU A 32 -6.39 0.98 -12.91
CA LEU A 32 -7.05 -0.02 -13.74
C LEU A 32 -6.83 -1.43 -13.20
N TRP A 33 -5.62 -1.72 -12.71
CA TRP A 33 -5.30 -3.03 -12.13
C TRP A 33 -6.07 -3.31 -10.85
N THR A 34 -6.25 -2.31 -9.97
CA THR A 34 -7.04 -2.47 -8.74
C THR A 34 -8.53 -2.62 -9.03
N ILE A 35 -9.06 -1.90 -10.03
CA ILE A 35 -10.44 -2.06 -10.49
C ILE A 35 -10.67 -3.47 -11.05
N LEU A 36 -9.77 -3.94 -11.92
CA LEU A 36 -9.85 -5.31 -12.47
C LEU A 36 -9.81 -6.36 -11.36
N TRP A 37 -8.93 -6.20 -10.38
CA TRP A 37 -8.86 -7.09 -9.23
C TRP A 37 -10.14 -7.07 -8.40
N ALA A 38 -10.70 -5.88 -8.12
CA ALA A 38 -11.92 -5.74 -7.33
C ALA A 38 -13.12 -6.44 -7.98
N PHE A 39 -13.30 -6.26 -9.29
CA PHE A 39 -14.35 -6.96 -10.03
C PHE A 39 -14.09 -8.47 -10.10
N GLY A 40 -12.84 -8.87 -10.37
CA GLY A 40 -12.44 -10.27 -10.43
C GLY A 40 -12.67 -11.02 -9.11
N SER A 41 -12.26 -10.43 -7.98
CA SER A 41 -12.40 -11.03 -6.66
C SER A 41 -13.87 -11.12 -6.23
N LEU A 42 -14.68 -10.10 -6.54
CA LEU A 42 -16.12 -10.11 -6.26
C LEU A 42 -16.84 -11.20 -7.07
N ILE A 43 -16.60 -11.27 -8.38
CA ILE A 43 -17.20 -12.29 -9.25
C ILE A 43 -16.77 -13.69 -8.78
N PHE A 44 -15.49 -13.88 -8.48
CA PHE A 44 -14.97 -15.13 -7.96
C PHE A 44 -15.63 -15.54 -6.65
N GLY A 45 -15.76 -14.61 -5.69
CA GLY A 45 -16.43 -14.83 -4.42
C GLY A 45 -17.89 -15.28 -4.57
N PHE A 46 -18.70 -14.50 -5.30
CA PHE A 46 -20.14 -14.76 -5.40
C PHE A 46 -20.51 -15.87 -6.40
N ALA A 47 -19.77 -16.03 -7.51
CA ALA A 47 -20.10 -17.03 -8.52
C ALA A 47 -19.59 -18.43 -8.15
N TYR A 48 -18.44 -18.51 -7.47
CA TYR A 48 -17.75 -19.76 -7.18
C TYR A 48 -17.76 -20.11 -5.68
N LEU A 49 -17.15 -19.28 -4.82
CA LEU A 49 -16.96 -19.63 -3.40
C LEU A 49 -18.28 -19.82 -2.67
N LEU A 50 -19.28 -18.98 -2.94
CA LEU A 50 -20.58 -19.05 -2.30
C LEU A 50 -21.24 -20.43 -2.48
N LYS A 51 -21.19 -21.00 -3.68
CA LYS A 51 -21.76 -22.33 -3.96
C LYS A 51 -20.96 -23.44 -3.27
N VAL A 52 -19.64 -23.39 -3.37
CA VAL A 52 -18.75 -24.39 -2.77
C VAL A 52 -18.94 -24.44 -1.26
N GLN A 53 -18.99 -23.28 -0.61
CA GLN A 53 -19.17 -23.17 0.83
C GLN A 53 -20.57 -23.58 1.28
N ALA A 54 -21.62 -23.20 0.54
CA ALA A 54 -22.99 -23.57 0.87
C ALA A 54 -23.17 -25.10 0.85
N HIS A 55 -22.65 -25.78 -0.18
CA HIS A 55 -22.68 -27.25 -0.24
C HIS A 55 -21.81 -27.91 0.83
N ALA A 56 -20.65 -27.33 1.17
CA ALA A 56 -19.82 -27.82 2.26
C ALA A 56 -20.54 -27.74 3.62
N LEU A 57 -21.25 -26.64 3.91
CA LEU A 57 -22.02 -26.49 5.16
C LEU A 57 -23.23 -27.43 5.22
N ILE A 58 -23.93 -27.63 4.09
CA ILE A 58 -25.08 -28.55 4.02
C ILE A 58 -24.63 -29.99 4.31
N ASN A 59 -23.43 -30.39 3.85
CA ASN A 59 -22.87 -31.70 4.14
C ASN A 59 -22.54 -31.92 5.63
N VAL A 60 -22.40 -30.84 6.41
CA VAL A 60 -22.15 -30.87 7.86
C VAL A 60 -23.47 -30.77 8.66
N ASN A 61 -24.62 -31.10 8.04
CA ASN A 61 -25.96 -31.05 8.65
C ASN A 61 -26.45 -29.65 9.06
N CYS A 62 -25.94 -28.56 8.46
CA CYS A 62 -26.53 -27.24 8.66
C CYS A 62 -27.87 -27.09 7.90
N PRO A 63 -28.90 -26.45 8.50
CA PRO A 63 -30.12 -26.10 7.79
C PRO A 63 -29.80 -25.22 6.58
N ALA A 64 -30.37 -25.56 5.42
CA ALA A 64 -30.02 -24.91 4.15
C ALA A 64 -30.11 -23.38 4.24
N ALA A 65 -31.20 -22.83 4.79
CA ALA A 65 -31.39 -21.39 4.92
C ALA A 65 -30.27 -20.69 5.72
N VAL A 66 -29.81 -21.31 6.82
CA VAL A 66 -28.75 -20.76 7.66
C VAL A 66 -27.40 -20.86 6.96
N ALA A 67 -27.15 -21.96 6.25
CA ALA A 67 -25.91 -22.16 5.51
C ALA A 67 -25.69 -21.06 4.46
N TRP A 68 -26.70 -20.72 3.66
CA TRP A 68 -26.57 -19.68 2.63
C TRP A 68 -26.25 -18.30 3.23
N ILE A 69 -26.91 -17.90 4.34
CA ILE A 69 -26.65 -16.61 5.00
C ILE A 69 -25.22 -16.55 5.53
N VAL A 70 -24.79 -17.60 6.23
CA VAL A 70 -23.44 -17.70 6.80
C VAL A 70 -22.37 -17.68 5.69
N CYS A 71 -22.61 -18.35 4.57
CA CYS A 71 -21.71 -18.34 3.42
C CYS A 71 -21.58 -16.94 2.79
N VAL A 72 -22.65 -16.15 2.71
CA VAL A 72 -22.55 -14.77 2.22
C VAL A 72 -21.59 -13.95 3.09
N ILE A 73 -21.65 -14.10 4.42
CA ILE A 73 -20.75 -13.40 5.35
C ILE A 73 -19.30 -13.86 5.13
N PHE A 74 -19.05 -15.17 5.01
CA PHE A 74 -17.71 -15.70 4.75
C PHE A 74 -17.14 -15.23 3.42
N VAL A 75 -17.93 -15.24 2.34
CA VAL A 75 -17.51 -14.73 1.03
C VAL A 75 -17.14 -13.25 1.12
N LEU A 76 -17.93 -12.42 1.79
CA LEU A 76 -17.61 -11.01 1.98
C LEU A 76 -16.28 -10.83 2.74
N LEU A 77 -16.07 -11.62 3.80
CA LEU A 77 -14.82 -11.60 4.57
C LEU A 77 -13.61 -12.04 3.73
N GLU A 78 -13.74 -13.12 2.96
CA GLU A 78 -12.67 -13.65 2.11
C GLU A 78 -12.33 -12.68 0.98
N VAL A 79 -13.33 -12.08 0.32
CA VAL A 79 -13.09 -11.05 -0.72
C VAL A 79 -12.39 -9.83 -0.12
N ALA A 80 -12.77 -9.42 1.09
CA ALA A 80 -12.10 -8.33 1.80
C ALA A 80 -10.64 -8.68 2.13
N LEU A 81 -10.39 -9.89 2.64
CA LEU A 81 -9.03 -10.37 2.96
C LEU A 81 -8.16 -10.48 1.70
N MET A 82 -8.68 -11.05 0.61
CA MET A 82 -7.97 -11.16 -0.66
C MET A 82 -7.64 -9.78 -1.25
N SER A 83 -8.57 -8.83 -1.14
CA SER A 83 -8.35 -7.45 -1.56
C SER A 83 -7.31 -6.75 -0.69
N LEU A 84 -7.35 -6.95 0.63
CA LEU A 84 -6.37 -6.40 1.56
C LEU A 84 -4.96 -6.95 1.28
N LEU A 85 -4.82 -8.25 1.08
CA LEU A 85 -3.55 -8.88 0.72
C LEU A 85 -3.00 -8.35 -0.61
N PHE A 86 -3.87 -8.19 -1.61
CA PHE A 86 -3.48 -7.61 -2.89
C PHE A 86 -2.98 -6.17 -2.73
N TYR A 87 -3.71 -5.31 -2.02
CA TYR A 87 -3.28 -3.93 -1.76
C TYR A 87 -1.96 -3.88 -0.99
N LEU A 88 -1.75 -4.77 -0.02
CA LEU A 88 -0.50 -4.84 0.76
C LEU A 88 0.74 -5.10 -0.11
N ILE A 89 0.60 -5.89 -1.19
CA ILE A 89 1.72 -6.24 -2.07
C ILE A 89 1.88 -5.18 -3.17
N ILE A 90 0.77 -4.75 -3.75
CA ILE A 90 0.76 -3.93 -4.96
C ILE A 90 1.02 -2.45 -4.67
N LEU A 91 0.51 -1.93 -3.54
CA LEU A 91 0.68 -0.54 -3.14
C LEU A 91 2.16 -0.12 -3.00
N PRO A 92 3.04 -0.86 -2.27
CA PRO A 92 4.43 -0.45 -2.13
C PRO A 92 5.15 -0.41 -3.48
N ILE A 93 4.93 -1.41 -4.35
CA ILE A 93 5.56 -1.46 -5.68
C ILE A 93 5.22 -0.21 -6.52
N TYR A 94 3.96 0.23 -6.49
CA TYR A 94 3.56 1.41 -7.23
C TYR A 94 4.00 2.73 -6.59
N GLN A 95 4.05 2.79 -5.25
CA GLN A 95 4.58 3.95 -4.53
C GLN A 95 6.06 4.17 -4.88
N ASP A 96 6.84 3.10 -4.93
CA ASP A 96 8.26 3.13 -5.29
C ASP A 96 8.45 3.60 -6.73
N ALA A 97 7.72 2.99 -7.68
CA ALA A 97 7.78 3.36 -9.10
C ALA A 97 7.34 4.82 -9.37
N LEU A 98 6.37 5.34 -8.60
CA LEU A 98 5.93 6.73 -8.69
C LEU A 98 6.99 7.68 -8.13
N PHE A 99 7.56 7.34 -6.98
CA PHE A 99 8.56 8.13 -6.29
C PHE A 99 9.84 8.29 -7.13
N ASP A 100 10.33 7.21 -7.74
CA ASP A 100 11.46 7.23 -8.67
C ASP A 100 11.27 8.19 -9.84
N ARG A 101 10.05 8.25 -10.38
CA ARG A 101 9.71 9.14 -11.49
C ARG A 101 9.66 10.60 -11.04
N VAL A 102 9.14 10.87 -9.84
CA VAL A 102 9.17 12.21 -9.24
C VAL A 102 10.61 12.69 -9.07
N LEU A 103 11.52 11.84 -8.56
CA LEU A 103 12.93 12.18 -8.42
C LEU A 103 13.63 12.42 -9.75
N LYS A 104 13.34 11.59 -10.77
CA LYS A 104 13.86 11.78 -12.14
C LYS A 104 13.43 13.12 -12.72
N LEU A 105 12.17 13.53 -12.51
CA LEU A 105 11.64 14.81 -12.99
C LEU A 105 12.17 16.01 -12.21
N ARG A 106 12.48 15.85 -10.92
CA ARG A 106 13.16 16.89 -10.12
C ARG A 106 14.66 17.03 -10.42
N GLY A 107 15.22 16.24 -11.34
CA GLY A 107 16.65 16.28 -11.67
C GLY A 107 17.55 15.56 -10.65
N LEU A 108 16.98 14.85 -9.68
CA LEU A 108 17.71 14.13 -8.62
C LEU A 108 18.14 12.71 -9.06
N ARG A 109 18.36 12.50 -10.37
CA ARG A 109 18.67 11.19 -10.95
C ARG A 109 19.97 10.57 -10.40
N HIS A 110 20.91 11.39 -9.93
CA HIS A 110 22.18 10.93 -9.37
C HIS A 110 21.99 10.10 -8.08
N VAL A 111 21.03 10.48 -7.22
CA VAL A 111 20.68 9.76 -5.98
C VAL A 111 20.13 8.36 -6.28
N LEU A 112 19.49 8.19 -7.43
CA LEU A 112 18.97 6.89 -7.88
C LEU A 112 20.08 5.96 -8.39
N LYS A 113 21.06 6.52 -9.12
CA LYS A 113 22.18 5.76 -9.71
C LYS A 113 23.12 5.17 -8.67
N GLU A 114 23.30 5.84 -7.54
CA GLU A 114 24.11 5.34 -6.42
C GLU A 114 23.53 4.06 -5.79
N ASN A 115 22.23 3.81 -6.02
CA ASN A 115 21.51 2.62 -5.55
C ASN A 115 21.12 1.66 -6.70
N GLU A 116 21.70 1.72 -7.90
CA GLU A 116 21.45 0.72 -8.97
C GLU A 116 22.05 -0.66 -8.60
N GLY A 117 21.29 -1.45 -7.85
CA GLY A 117 21.57 -2.84 -7.52
C GLY A 117 20.34 -3.72 -7.76
N ASN A 118 20.57 -5.03 -7.96
CA ASN A 118 19.64 -6.06 -8.42
C ASN A 118 18.15 -5.80 -8.07
N ASP A 119 17.34 -5.44 -9.07
CA ASP A 119 15.94 -4.97 -8.94
C ASP A 119 15.04 -5.91 -8.13
N VAL A 120 15.32 -7.22 -8.18
CA VAL A 120 14.54 -8.26 -7.48
C VAL A 120 14.77 -8.22 -5.96
N VAL A 121 16.00 -7.93 -5.52
CA VAL A 121 16.34 -7.84 -4.08
C VAL A 121 15.74 -6.58 -3.47
N LYS A 122 15.70 -5.49 -4.23
CA LYS A 122 14.99 -4.27 -3.83
C LYS A 122 13.50 -4.49 -3.69
N CYS A 123 12.87 -5.15 -4.66
CA CYS A 123 11.46 -5.53 -4.58
C CYS A 123 11.19 -6.45 -3.37
N LEU A 124 12.02 -7.46 -3.12
CA LEU A 124 11.86 -8.34 -1.95
C LEU A 124 12.07 -7.61 -0.61
N ARG A 125 13.06 -6.71 -0.54
CA ARG A 125 13.36 -5.91 0.67
C ARG A 125 12.27 -4.87 0.92
N GLY A 126 11.76 -4.25 -0.13
CA GLY A 126 10.63 -3.32 -0.12
C GLY A 126 9.31 -4.00 0.25
N VAL A 127 9.05 -5.21 -0.27
CA VAL A 127 7.87 -6.02 0.10
C VAL A 127 7.98 -6.51 1.55
N ASN A 128 9.14 -7.02 1.99
CA ASN A 128 9.29 -7.50 3.37
C ASN A 128 9.25 -6.35 4.40
N GLY A 129 9.87 -5.21 4.10
CA GLY A 129 9.78 -4.00 4.91
C GLY A 129 8.39 -3.37 4.89
N GLY A 130 7.76 -3.32 3.71
CA GLY A 130 6.42 -2.79 3.50
C GLY A 130 5.34 -3.63 4.17
N LEU A 131 5.44 -4.97 4.15
CA LEU A 131 4.47 -5.86 4.79
C LEU A 131 4.50 -5.71 6.33
N LEU A 132 5.71 -5.66 6.91
CA LEU A 132 5.89 -5.41 8.34
C LEU A 132 5.34 -4.04 8.73
N ILE A 133 5.65 -3.01 7.95
CA ILE A 133 5.23 -1.65 8.24
C ILE A 133 3.73 -1.47 8.05
N LEU A 134 3.13 -1.98 6.98
CA LEU A 134 1.70 -1.88 6.72
C LEU A 134 0.88 -2.63 7.77
N PHE A 135 1.35 -3.80 8.24
CA PHE A 135 0.72 -4.51 9.37
C PHE A 135 0.69 -3.64 10.63
N PHE A 136 1.82 -2.98 10.96
CA PHE A 136 1.85 -2.03 12.08
C PHE A 136 1.05 -0.74 11.78
N GLN A 137 1.03 -0.26 10.54
CA GLN A 137 0.39 0.98 10.12
C GLN A 137 -1.12 0.88 10.13
N VAL A 138 -1.73 -0.26 9.77
CA VAL A 138 -3.18 -0.48 9.92
C VAL A 138 -3.60 -0.49 11.39
N ILE A 139 -2.83 -1.14 12.26
CA ILE A 139 -3.11 -1.19 13.70
C ILE A 139 -2.94 0.20 14.35
N PHE A 140 -1.90 0.95 13.95
CA PHE A 140 -1.56 2.22 14.58
C PHE A 140 -2.20 3.45 13.93
N ALA A 141 -2.57 3.43 12.64
CA ALA A 141 -3.26 4.55 11.97
C ALA A 141 -4.68 4.75 12.53
N ILE A 142 -5.27 3.70 13.11
CA ILE A 142 -6.51 3.80 13.91
C ILE A 142 -6.28 4.68 15.17
N ILE A 143 -5.04 4.80 15.65
CA ILE A 143 -4.68 5.46 16.92
C ILE A 143 -3.91 6.78 16.71
N ASN A 144 -3.05 6.90 15.68
CA ASN A 144 -2.19 8.07 15.43
C ASN A 144 -1.76 8.20 13.95
N GLY A 145 -2.03 9.36 13.31
CA GLY A 145 -1.60 9.68 11.94
C GLY A 145 -0.08 9.68 11.71
N TRP A 146 0.70 9.86 12.77
CA TRP A 146 2.16 9.75 12.82
C TRP A 146 2.70 8.50 12.10
N VAL A 147 2.08 7.33 12.32
CA VAL A 147 2.57 6.06 11.75
C VAL A 147 2.32 5.98 10.26
N LEU A 148 1.25 6.61 9.77
CA LEU A 148 0.98 6.70 8.34
C LEU A 148 2.11 7.46 7.63
N THR A 149 2.46 8.63 8.16
CA THR A 149 3.53 9.47 7.61
C THR A 149 4.91 8.79 7.75
N PHE A 150 5.14 8.06 8.85
CA PHE A 150 6.35 7.26 9.02
C PHE A 150 6.47 6.17 7.95
N GLY A 151 5.41 5.41 7.67
CA GLY A 151 5.47 4.36 6.65
C GLY A 151 5.68 4.93 5.24
N LEU A 152 5.07 6.07 4.91
CA LEU A 152 5.31 6.77 3.64
C LEU A 152 6.76 7.26 3.49
N ARG A 153 7.39 7.67 4.59
CA ARG A 153 8.78 8.16 4.59
C ARG A 153 9.82 7.06 4.77
N PHE A 154 9.46 5.93 5.38
CA PHE A 154 10.38 4.84 5.67
C PHE A 154 11.02 4.29 4.40
N HIS A 155 10.27 4.24 3.30
CA HIS A 155 10.81 3.80 2.03
C HIS A 155 12.02 4.66 1.59
N TYR A 156 11.92 5.99 1.71
CA TYR A 156 13.04 6.90 1.46
C TYR A 156 14.25 6.61 2.36
N ASP A 157 14.00 6.38 3.64
CA ASP A 157 15.03 6.08 4.62
C ASP A 157 15.73 4.74 4.33
N ALA A 158 14.97 3.72 3.96
CA ALA A 158 15.49 2.39 3.69
C ALA A 158 16.18 2.28 2.32
N GLU A 159 15.59 2.85 1.26
CA GLU A 159 16.10 2.70 -0.10
C GLU A 159 17.14 3.74 -0.46
N ILE A 160 16.92 5.02 -0.13
CA ILE A 160 17.86 6.08 -0.51
C ILE A 160 18.95 6.27 0.52
N ARG A 161 18.58 6.38 1.80
CA ARG A 161 19.55 6.61 2.87
C ARG A 161 20.22 5.34 3.37
N ASN A 162 19.71 4.17 2.98
CA ASN A 162 20.20 2.85 3.38
C ASN A 162 20.33 2.71 4.91
N ILE A 163 19.45 3.36 5.68
CA ILE A 163 19.43 3.29 7.15
C ILE A 163 18.52 2.16 7.63
N SER A 164 18.84 1.59 8.80
CA SER A 164 18.05 0.49 9.38
C SER A 164 16.70 0.96 9.94
N VAL A 165 15.75 0.03 10.08
CA VAL A 165 14.41 0.28 10.66
C VAL A 165 14.50 0.95 12.04
N LEU A 166 15.43 0.49 12.88
CA LEU A 166 15.64 1.01 14.23
C LEU A 166 16.12 2.46 14.23
N GLN A 167 17.05 2.80 13.33
CA GLN A 167 17.58 4.16 13.19
C GLN A 167 16.54 5.12 12.61
N SER A 168 15.84 4.72 11.54
CA SER A 168 14.76 5.53 10.96
C SER A 168 13.66 5.80 12.00
N ARG A 169 13.28 4.79 12.80
CA ARG A 169 12.31 4.96 13.88
C ARG A 169 12.79 5.94 14.95
N GLN A 170 14.07 5.90 15.33
CA GLN A 170 14.63 6.83 16.33
C GLN A 170 14.63 8.28 15.82
N GLU A 171 15.05 8.51 14.57
CA GLU A 171 15.02 9.84 13.97
C GLU A 171 13.59 10.38 13.84
N ALA A 172 12.67 9.51 13.41
CA ALA A 172 11.27 9.84 13.32
C ALA A 172 10.74 10.23 14.72
N TRP A 173 11.03 9.45 15.76
CA TRP A 173 10.60 9.78 17.12
C TRP A 173 11.11 11.14 17.63
N GLN A 174 12.35 11.51 17.27
CA GLN A 174 12.91 12.83 17.59
C GLN A 174 12.20 13.98 16.85
N ARG A 175 11.70 13.72 15.64
CA ARG A 175 11.00 14.68 14.79
C ARG A 175 9.49 14.46 14.77
N ARG A 176 8.93 13.96 15.87
CA ARG A 176 7.49 13.69 16.02
C ARG A 176 6.55 14.78 15.43
N PRO A 177 6.77 16.08 15.71
CA PRO A 177 5.87 17.14 15.23
C PRO A 177 5.89 17.36 13.72
N GLU A 178 6.88 16.85 12.97
CA GLU A 178 6.91 17.00 11.50
C GLU A 178 5.96 16.04 10.76
N TYR A 179 5.49 14.98 11.44
CA TYR A 179 4.72 13.89 10.83
C TYR A 179 3.27 13.82 11.35
N THR A 180 2.89 14.73 12.25
CA THR A 180 1.55 14.84 12.85
C THR A 180 0.85 16.05 12.27
#